data_AF-A0A1A9RUU8-F1
#
_entry.id   AF-A0A1A9RUU8-F1
#
_cell.length_a   1.000
_cell.length_b   1.000
_cell.length_c   1.000
_cell.angle_alpha   90.00
_cell.angle_beta   90.00
_cell.angle_gamma   90.00
#
_symmetry.space_group_name_H-M   'P 1'
#
loop_
_entity.id
_entity.type
_entity.pdbx_description
1 polymer ?
#
loop_
_entity_poly.entity_id
_entity_poly.type
_entity_poly.pdbx_seq_one_letter_code
_entity_poly.pdbx_strand_id
1 'polypeptide(L)'
;MDISVLLQQKIRNADYIRLIQSNSARFSRAETGLLAEILLGYEFDVVQQQALAQAVLQQSRFDPDAFHQEFDDEDVTGICPHCINPPMPPLRDYLVWRQTLAKQAT
;
A
#
# COMPACT_ATOMS: atom_id res chain seq x y z
N MET A 1 13.08 -14.08 3.22
CA MET A 1 13.45 -12.96 4.11
C MET A 1 12.23 -12.65 4.96
N ASP A 2 12.38 -12.62 6.28
CA ASP A 2 11.24 -12.50 7.20
C ASP A 2 10.89 -11.03 7.44
N ILE A 3 9.68 -10.62 7.03
CA ILE A 3 9.16 -9.26 7.24
C ILE A 3 9.14 -8.88 8.72
N SER A 4 8.94 -9.85 9.62
CA SER A 4 8.88 -9.59 11.06
C SER A 4 10.19 -9.02 11.58
N VAL A 5 11.32 -9.56 11.10
CA VAL A 5 12.65 -9.07 11.46
C VAL A 5 12.88 -7.66 10.92
N LEU A 6 12.49 -7.40 9.66
CA LEU A 6 12.61 -6.06 9.06
C LEU A 6 11.78 -5.01 9.80
N LEU A 7 10.54 -5.36 10.17
CA LEU A 7 9.67 -4.45 10.90
C LEU A 7 10.27 -4.05 12.24
N GLN A 8 10.82 -5.00 12.98
CA GLN A 8 11.48 -4.72 14.26
C GLN A 8 12.74 -3.85 14.11
N GLN A 9 13.43 -3.95 12.98
CA GLN A 9 14.60 -3.12 12.70
C GLN A 9 14.24 -1.69 12.27
N LYS A 10 13.16 -1.54 11.50
CA LYS A 10 12.83 -0.29 10.80
C LYS A 10 11.77 0.55 11.50
N ILE A 11 10.87 -0.07 12.26
CA ILE A 11 9.75 0.58 12.92
C ILE A 11 10.01 0.55 14.42
N ARG A 12 9.96 1.71 15.07
CA ARG A 12 10.25 1.81 16.52
C ARG A 12 9.00 1.67 17.37
N ASN A 13 7.84 2.07 16.83
CA ASN A 13 6.58 1.99 17.55
C ASN A 13 6.03 0.55 17.52
N ALA A 14 5.94 -0.08 18.69
CA ALA A 14 5.46 -1.45 18.85
C ALA A 14 3.99 -1.64 18.42
N ASP A 15 3.13 -0.64 18.56
CA ASP A 15 1.74 -0.70 18.08
C ASP A 15 1.69 -0.77 16.56
N TYR A 16 2.52 0.02 15.88
CA TYR A 16 2.62 0.00 14.42
C TYR A 16 3.19 -1.32 13.92
N ILE A 17 4.19 -1.90 14.61
CA ILE A 17 4.69 -3.25 14.28
C ILE A 17 3.53 -4.27 14.34
N ARG A 18 2.78 -4.31 15.45
CA ARG A 18 1.66 -5.25 15.62
C ARG A 18 0.58 -5.05 14.55
N LEU A 19 0.23 -3.79 14.27
CA LEU A 19 -0.76 -3.45 13.27
C LEU A 19 -0.31 -3.89 11.87
N ILE A 20 0.94 -3.62 11.51
CA ILE A 20 1.48 -4.02 10.20
C ILE A 20 1.53 -5.54 10.08
N GLN A 21 2.04 -6.25 11.10
CA GLN A 21 2.13 -7.71 11.08
C GLN A 21 0.75 -8.37 10.94
N SER A 22 -0.23 -7.93 11.73
CA SER A 22 -1.57 -8.52 11.72
C SER A 22 -2.29 -8.32 10.38
N ASN A 23 -2.17 -7.13 9.78
CA ASN A 23 -2.86 -6.81 8.53
C ASN A 23 -2.12 -7.32 7.28
N SER A 24 -0.78 -7.45 7.34
CA SER A 24 0.00 -8.03 6.23
C SER A 24 -0.04 -9.56 6.15
N ALA A 25 -0.58 -10.25 7.16
CA ALA A 25 -0.69 -11.71 7.16
C ALA A 25 -1.53 -12.27 6.00
N ARG A 26 -2.44 -11.46 5.44
CA ARG A 26 -3.31 -11.84 4.31
C ARG A 26 -2.82 -11.32 2.96
N PHE A 27 -1.68 -10.64 2.93
CA PHE A 27 -1.14 -10.10 1.68
C PHE A 27 -0.77 -11.23 0.72
N SER A 28 -1.02 -10.98 -0.55
CA SER A 28 -0.44 -11.74 -1.65
C SER A 28 1.08 -11.61 -1.64
N ARG A 29 1.76 -12.51 -2.35
CA ARG A 29 3.22 -12.48 -2.49
C ARG A 29 3.73 -11.14 -3.04
N ALA A 30 3.00 -10.52 -3.97
CA ALA A 30 3.38 -9.24 -4.55
C ALA A 30 3.29 -8.10 -3.53
N GLU A 31 2.21 -8.06 -2.73
CA GLU A 31 2.03 -7.05 -1.68
C GLU A 31 3.05 -7.22 -0.55
N THR A 32 3.34 -8.47 -0.15
CA THR A 32 4.42 -8.78 0.80
C THR A 32 5.77 -8.31 0.24
N GLY A 33 6.04 -8.56 -1.05
CA GLY A 33 7.25 -8.10 -1.72
C GLY A 33 7.40 -6.57 -1.68
N LEU A 34 6.33 -5.86 -2.05
CA LEU A 34 6.29 -4.39 -2.02
C LEU A 34 6.51 -3.83 -0.61
N LEU A 35 5.89 -4.42 0.42
CA LEU A 35 6.11 -3.99 1.81
C LEU A 35 7.58 -4.20 2.22
N ALA A 36 8.19 -5.33 1.84
CA ALA A 36 9.61 -5.57 2.13
C ALA A 36 10.53 -4.58 1.41
N GLU A 37 10.24 -4.25 0.15
CA GLU A 37 10.98 -3.23 -0.62
C GLU A 37 10.91 -1.85 0.07
N ILE A 38 9.72 -1.44 0.50
CA ILE A 38 9.53 -0.17 1.24
C ILE A 38 10.35 -0.17 2.53
N LEU A 39 10.30 -1.25 3.32
CA LEU A 39 11.05 -1.35 4.58
C LEU A 39 12.56 -1.30 4.37
N LEU A 40 13.06 -1.93 3.31
CA LEU A 40 14.48 -1.94 2.98
C LEU A 40 14.97 -0.59 2.44
N GLY A 41 14.18 0.04 1.56
CA GLY A 41 14.59 1.23 0.82
C GLY A 41 14.54 2.53 1.61
N TYR A 42 13.89 2.55 2.77
CA TYR A 42 13.66 3.78 3.53
C TYR A 42 13.99 3.66 5.02
N GLU A 43 14.32 4.81 5.62
CA GLU A 43 14.25 5.04 7.05
C GLU A 43 12.93 5.74 7.40
N PHE A 44 12.48 5.61 8.65
CA PHE A 44 11.15 6.07 9.05
C PHE A 44 11.20 6.96 10.29
N ASP A 45 10.84 8.23 10.11
CA ASP A 45 10.40 9.08 11.21
C ASP A 45 9.01 8.68 11.72
N VAL A 46 8.54 9.34 12.78
CA VAL A 46 7.26 9.00 13.43
C VAL A 46 6.06 9.13 12.48
N VAL A 47 6.02 10.18 11.65
CA VAL A 47 4.92 10.45 10.71
C VAL A 47 4.93 9.38 9.61
N GLN A 48 6.11 9.06 9.10
CA GLN A 48 6.29 8.06 8.07
C GLN A 48 5.94 6.64 8.56
N GLN A 49 6.24 6.30 9.81
CA GLN A 49 5.82 5.02 10.42
C GLN A 49 4.29 4.95 10.53
N GLN A 50 3.65 6.03 11.00
CA GLN A 50 2.19 6.10 11.10
C GLN A 50 1.52 5.94 9.73
N ALA A 51 2.02 6.66 8.73
CA ALA A 51 1.49 6.58 7.37
C ALA A 51 1.67 5.18 6.76
N LEU A 52 2.80 4.51 7.00
CA LEU A 52 2.98 3.12 6.57
C LEU A 52 1.97 2.18 7.23
N ALA A 53 1.77 2.31 8.54
CA ALA A 53 0.79 1.50 9.27
C ALA A 53 -0.63 1.69 8.71
N GLN A 54 -1.03 2.93 8.42
CA GLN A 54 -2.32 3.22 7.79
C GLN A 54 -2.42 2.64 6.38
N ALA A 55 -1.39 2.78 5.55
CA ALA A 55 -1.36 2.20 4.21
C ALA A 55 -1.49 0.67 4.24
N VAL A 56 -0.82 0.00 5.18
CA VAL A 56 -0.95 -1.46 5.36
C VAL A 56 -2.37 -1.85 5.79
N LEU A 57 -2.96 -1.12 6.74
CA LEU A 57 -4.34 -1.36 7.16
C LEU A 57 -5.32 -1.19 5.98
N GLN A 58 -5.19 -0.13 5.20
CA GLN A 58 -6.03 0.13 4.04
C GLN A 58 -5.82 -0.92 2.95
N GLN A 59 -4.58 -1.30 2.65
CA GLN A 59 -4.24 -2.34 1.68
C GLN A 59 -4.92 -3.67 2.03
N SER A 60 -4.97 -4.05 3.32
CA SER A 60 -5.59 -5.31 3.75
C SER A 60 -7.09 -5.41 3.47
N ARG A 61 -7.72 -4.27 3.18
CA ARG A 61 -9.15 -4.12 2.86
C ARG A 61 -9.37 -3.59 1.46
N PHE A 62 -8.30 -3.41 0.68
CA PHE A 62 -8.37 -2.84 -0.64
C PHE A 62 -8.98 -3.87 -1.59
N ASP A 63 -10.10 -3.49 -2.18
CA ASP A 63 -10.75 -4.24 -3.23
C ASP A 63 -10.61 -3.43 -4.52
N PRO A 64 -9.81 -3.91 -5.48
CA PRO A 64 -9.62 -3.20 -6.73
C PRO A 64 -10.92 -3.06 -7.51
N ASP A 65 -11.90 -3.96 -7.33
CA ASP A 65 -13.10 -4.02 -8.17
C ASP A 65 -14.32 -3.35 -7.51
N ALA A 66 -14.19 -2.82 -6.29
CA ALA A 66 -15.31 -2.28 -5.50
C ALA A 66 -16.16 -1.19 -6.19
N PHE A 67 -15.62 -0.54 -7.23
CA PHE A 67 -16.29 0.50 -8.01
C PHE A 67 -16.36 0.20 -9.51
N HIS A 68 -16.12 -1.05 -9.91
CA HIS A 68 -16.32 -1.46 -11.29
C HIS A 68 -17.81 -1.34 -11.64
N GLN A 69 -18.10 -0.70 -12.77
CA GLN A 69 -19.45 -0.58 -13.34
C GLN A 69 -19.48 -1.34 -14.66
N GLU A 70 -20.34 -2.35 -14.73
CA GLU A 70 -20.67 -3.05 -15.97
C GLU A 70 -21.72 -2.21 -16.71
N PHE A 71 -21.39 -1.75 -17.92
CA PHE A 71 -22.32 -1.08 -18.82
C PHE A 71 -22.96 -2.18 -19.70
N ASP A 72 -24.26 -2.41 -19.55
CA ASP A 72 -25.05 -3.47 -20.21
C ASP A 72 -25.84 -2.96 -21.43
N ASP A 73 -25.64 -1.68 -21.78
CA ASP A 73 -26.33 -1.02 -22.87
C ASP A 73 -25.64 -1.35 -24.20
N GLU A 74 -26.24 -2.27 -24.95
CA GLU A 74 -25.85 -2.80 -26.28
C GLU A 74 -25.58 -1.69 -27.34
N ASP A 75 -25.99 -0.44 -27.06
CA ASP A 75 -25.83 0.74 -27.92
C ASP A 75 -24.73 1.73 -27.44
N VAL A 76 -24.09 1.49 -26.29
CA VAL A 76 -23.01 2.32 -25.74
C VAL A 76 -21.79 1.44 -25.48
N THR A 77 -20.75 1.61 -26.32
CA THR A 77 -19.40 1.11 -25.99
C THR A 77 -18.74 2.03 -24.95
N GLY A 78 -19.37 2.16 -23.79
CA GLY A 78 -18.86 2.93 -22.66
C GLY A 78 -17.73 2.17 -21.99
N ILE A 79 -16.50 2.67 -22.09
CA ILE A 79 -15.41 2.13 -21.27
C ILE A 79 -15.65 2.60 -19.84
N CYS A 80 -15.70 1.66 -18.90
CA CYS A 80 -15.86 1.98 -17.48
C CYS A 80 -14.77 2.96 -17.01
N PRO A 81 -15.11 4.13 -16.41
CA PRO A 81 -14.12 5.10 -15.94
C PRO A 81 -13.11 4.50 -14.95
N HIS A 82 -13.55 3.52 -14.15
CA HIS A 82 -12.70 2.73 -13.27
C HIS A 82 -11.61 1.99 -14.04
N CYS A 83 -11.93 1.40 -15.19
CA CYS A 83 -10.96 0.65 -16.00
C CYS A 83 -9.99 1.58 -16.75
N ILE A 84 -10.39 2.82 -17.01
CA ILE A 84 -9.50 3.86 -17.58
C ILE A 84 -8.50 4.33 -16.52
N ASN A 85 -8.95 4.52 -15.29
CA ASN A 85 -8.11 5.00 -14.19
C ASN A 85 -8.40 4.22 -12.91
N PRO A 86 -7.86 3.00 -12.77
CA PRO A 86 -8.12 2.16 -11.61
C PRO A 86 -7.56 2.81 -10.34
N PRO A 87 -8.20 2.60 -9.19
CA PRO A 87 -7.71 3.14 -7.93
C PRO A 87 -6.32 2.58 -7.63
N MET A 88 -5.42 3.46 -7.20
CA MET A 88 -4.07 3.03 -6.83
C MET A 88 -4.12 2.24 -5.51
N PRO A 89 -3.48 1.06 -5.43
CA PRO A 89 -3.40 0.32 -4.17
C PRO A 89 -2.71 1.16 -3.07
N PRO A 90 -3.22 1.17 -1.83
CA PRO A 90 -2.69 2.01 -0.75
C PRO A 90 -1.19 1.88 -0.47
N LEU A 91 -0.61 0.67 -0.53
CA LEU A 91 0.83 0.50 -0.36
C LEU A 91 1.64 1.10 -1.51
N ARG A 92 1.09 1.04 -2.73
CA ARG A 92 1.73 1.63 -3.91
C ARG A 92 1.71 3.15 -3.83
N ASP A 93 0.59 3.73 -3.40
CA ASP A 93 0.45 5.16 -3.15
C ASP A 93 1.45 5.65 -2.09
N TYR A 94 1.57 4.92 -0.97
CA TYR A 94 2.58 5.21 0.06
C TYR A 94 4.00 5.24 -0.52
N LEU A 95 4.38 4.28 -1.37
CA LEU A 95 5.70 4.27 -2.01
C LEU A 95 5.92 5.51 -2.89
N VAL A 96 4.92 5.89 -3.70
CA VAL A 96 5.01 7.10 -4.55
C VAL A 96 5.17 8.36 -3.70
N TRP A 97 4.46 8.45 -2.58
CA TRP A 97 4.63 9.53 -1.62
C TRP A 97 6.06 9.56 -1.05
N ARG A 98 6.62 8.40 -0.66
CA ARG A 98 8.02 8.31 -0.18
C ARG A 98 9.03 8.75 -1.24
N GLN A 99 8.82 8.40 -2.51
CA GLN A 99 9.65 8.84 -3.62
C GLN A 99 9.56 10.36 -3.83
N THR A 100 8.37 10.93 -3.66
CA THR A 100 8.14 12.38 -3.80
C THR A 100 8.87 13.15 -2.71
N LEU A 101 8.79 12.69 -1.45
CA LEU A 101 9.55 13.29 -0.35
C LEU A 101 11.06 13.21 -0.56
N ALA A 102 11.57 12.07 -1.05
CA ALA A 102 12.99 11.91 -1.35
C ALA A 102 13.48 12.89 -2.43
N LYS A 103 12.68 13.09 -3.48
CA LYS A 103 12.98 14.07 -4.55
C LYS A 103 12.97 15.51 -4.04
N GLN A 104 12.11 15.85 -3.08
CA GLN A 104 12.05 17.20 -2.50
C GLN A 104 13.20 17.51 -1.54
N ALA A 105 13.88 16.48 -1.02
CA ALA A 105 15.02 16.62 -0.11
C ALA A 105 16.38 16.75 -0.84
N THR A 106 16.38 16.73 -2.18
CA THR A 106 17.56 16.84 -3.05
C THR A 106 17.57 18.20 -3.74
#